data_AF-A0A9D1BPV0-F1
#
_entry.id   AF-A0A9D1BPV0-F1
#
_cell.length_a   1.000
_cell.length_b   1.000
_cell.length_c   1.000
_cell.angle_alpha   90.00
_cell.angle_beta   90.00
_cell.angle_gamma   90.00
#
_symmetry.space_group_name_H-M   'P 1'
#
loop_
_entity.id
_entity.type
_entity.pdbx_description
1 polymer ?
#
loop_
_entity_poly.entity_id
_entity_poly.type
_entity_poly.pdbx_seq_one_letter_code
_entity_poly.pdbx_strand_id
1 'polypeptide(L)' 'MDAVQKLHPEEKETAYRLAPHNIDAEQALLGAILVNNEAFYRVADFLEIEHFYEAVHREIYEVLG' A
#
# COMPACT_ATOMS: atom_id res chain seq x y z
N MET A 1 22.10 20.86 -35.52
CA MET A 1 21.22 19.73 -35.87
C MET A 1 21.33 18.74 -34.74
N ASP A 2 20.72 19.12 -33.61
CA ASP A 2 19.37 18.66 -33.22
C ASP A 2 19.52 17.31 -32.51
N ALA A 3 19.58 17.31 -31.18
CA ALA A 3 18.40 17.15 -30.32
C ALA A 3 17.73 15.80 -30.64
N VAL A 4 17.56 14.85 -29.74
CA VAL A 4 16.75 14.89 -28.51
C VAL A 4 17.05 13.53 -27.83
N GLN A 5 17.73 13.49 -26.68
CA GLN A 5 17.07 13.34 -25.39
C GLN A 5 16.06 12.17 -25.34
N LYS A 6 16.52 11.00 -24.94
CA LYS A 6 15.71 10.19 -24.00
C LYS A 6 16.48 10.12 -22.69
N LEU A 7 16.32 11.20 -21.94
CA LEU A 7 16.32 11.13 -20.49
C LEU A 7 15.14 10.22 -20.12
N HIS A 8 15.42 9.02 -19.67
CA HIS A 8 14.76 8.61 -18.44
C HIS A 8 15.89 8.40 -17.45
N PRO A 9 15.89 9.15 -16.34
CA PRO A 9 16.89 8.94 -15.31
C PRO A 9 16.79 7.46 -14.91
N GLU A 10 17.92 6.78 -14.86
CA GLU A 10 18.02 5.73 -13.86
C GLU A 10 17.86 6.47 -12.53
N GLU A 11 16.63 6.52 -12.04
CA GLU A 11 16.35 6.77 -10.64
C GLU A 11 17.04 5.64 -9.91
N LYS A 12 18.34 5.83 -9.67
CA LYS A 12 19.02 5.28 -8.52
C LYS A 12 18.30 5.89 -7.34
N GLU A 13 17.13 5.33 -7.03
CA GLU A 13 16.40 5.58 -5.83
C GLU A 13 17.38 5.19 -4.73
N THR A 14 18.03 6.22 -4.21
CA THR A 14 18.85 6.17 -3.03
C THR A 14 18.08 5.32 -2.05
N ALA A 15 18.63 4.14 -1.72
CA ALA A 15 18.04 3.19 -0.79
C ALA A 15 18.00 3.79 0.62
N TYR A 16 17.15 4.79 0.80
CA TYR A 16 16.48 5.04 2.07
C TYR A 16 15.79 3.72 2.38
N ARG A 17 16.13 3.11 3.51
CA ARG A 17 15.52 1.86 3.95
C ARG A 17 14.01 2.06 3.93
N LEU A 18 13.34 1.50 2.93
CA LEU A 18 11.90 1.45 2.90
C LEU A 18 11.46 0.80 4.21
N ALA A 19 10.40 1.35 4.82
CA ALA A 19 9.83 0.72 5.99
C ALA A 19 9.47 -0.74 5.61
N PRO A 20 9.77 -1.73 6.48
CA PRO A 20 9.37 -3.10 6.22
C PRO A 20 7.87 -3.16 5.95
N HIS A 21 7.49 -3.76 4.83
CA HIS A 21 6.10 -3.92 4.40
C HIS A 21 5.88 -5.33 3.85
N ASN A 22 4.62 -5.77 3.83
CA ASN A 22 4.23 -7.06 3.28
C ASN A 22 2.90 -6.94 2.54
N ILE A 23 2.99 -6.83 1.21
CA ILE A 23 1.85 -6.64 0.33
C ILE A 23 0.90 -7.83 0.37
N ASP A 24 1.43 -9.06 0.46
CA ASP A 24 0.61 -10.28 0.53
C ASP A 24 -0.23 -10.31 1.81
N ALA A 25 0.33 -9.85 2.93
CA ALA A 25 -0.39 -9.76 4.20
C ALA A 25 -1.49 -8.69 4.15
N GLU A 26 -1.23 -7.53 3.55
CA GLU A 26 -2.23 -6.49 3.33
C GLU A 26 -3.40 -7.01 2.48
N GLN A 27 -3.10 -7.67 1.34
CA GLN A 27 -4.12 -8.27 0.48
C GLN A 27 -4.93 -9.35 1.19
N ALA A 28 -4.28 -10.23 1.95
CA ALA A 28 -4.96 -11.29 2.69
C ALA A 28 -5.90 -10.71 3.76
N LEU A 29 -5.49 -9.64 4.44
CA LEU A 29 -6.32 -8.94 5.41
C LEU A 29 -7.55 -8.30 4.74
N LEU A 30 -7.35 -7.51 3.68
CA LEU A 30 -8.46 -6.87 2.95
C LEU A 30 -9.43 -7.92 2.39
N GLY A 31 -8.91 -9.01 1.83
CA GLY A 31 -9.71 -10.15 1.38
C GLY A 31 -10.51 -10.79 2.51
N ALA A 32 -9.91 -10.95 3.70
CA ALA A 32 -10.60 -11.50 4.86
C ALA A 32 -11.77 -10.60 5.32
N ILE A 33 -11.59 -9.27 5.30
CA ILE A 33 -12.66 -8.31 5.63
C ILE A 33 -13.77 -8.36 4.59
N LEU A 34 -13.44 -8.39 3.29
CA LEU A 34 -14.42 -8.48 2.21
C LEU A 34 -15.26 -9.77 2.26
N VAL A 35 -14.66 -10.88 2.70
CA VAL A 35 -15.37 -12.16 2.87
C VAL A 35 -16.20 -12.17 4.16
N ASN A 36 -15.72 -11.52 5.21
CA ASN A 36 -16.40 -11.43 6.49
C ASN A 36 -16.24 -10.03 7.11
N ASN A 37 -17.28 -9.21 6.99
CA ASN A 37 -17.27 -7.84 7.49
C ASN A 37 -17.00 -7.74 9.00
N GLU A 38 -17.30 -8.77 9.81
CA GLU A 38 -16.97 -8.77 11.25
C GLU A 38 -15.46 -8.73 11.51
N ALA A 39 -14.63 -9.16 10.55
CA ALA A 39 -13.18 -9.14 10.68
C ALA A 39 -12.63 -7.72 10.79
N PHE A 40 -13.32 -6.71 10.24
CA PHE A 40 -12.94 -5.30 10.37
C PHE A 40 -12.86 -4.88 11.83
N TYR A 41 -13.90 -5.17 12.62
CA TYR A 41 -13.97 -4.79 14.03
C TYR A 41 -12.89 -5.44 14.91
N ARG A 42 -12.27 -6.54 14.46
CA ARG A 42 -11.19 -7.21 15.21
C ARG A 42 -9.86 -6.46 15.11
N VAL A 43 -9.70 -5.62 14.09
CA VAL A 43 -8.46 -4.89 13.81
C VAL A 43 -8.62 -3.37 13.96
N ALA A 44 -9.86 -2.86 13.94
CA ALA A 44 -10.18 -1.43 13.98
C ALA A 44 -9.59 -0.67 15.19
N ASP A 45 -9.34 -1.35 16.32
CA ASP A 45 -8.77 -0.72 17.52
C ASP A 45 -7.29 -0.31 17.37
N PHE A 46 -6.57 -0.87 16.40
CA PHE A 46 -5.13 -0.63 16.23
C PHE A 46 -4.67 -0.43 14.78
N LEU A 47 -5.47 -0.82 13.79
CA LEU A 47 -5.11 -0.72 12.40
C LEU A 47 -5.66 0.56 11.77
N GLU A 48 -4.81 1.56 11.65
CA GLU A 48 -5.04 2.82 10.94
C GLU A 48 -4.75 2.69 9.43
N ILE A 49 -5.35 3.58 8.64
CA ILE A 49 -5.20 3.62 7.17
C ILE A 49 -3.72 3.79 6.80
N GLU A 50 -2.98 4.61 7.55
CA GLU A 50 -1.57 4.93 7.34
C GLU A 50 -0.63 3.74 7.52
N HIS A 51 -1.09 2.64 8.13
CA HIS A 51 -0.30 1.43 8.31
C HIS A 51 -0.16 0.59 7.03
N PHE A 52 -1.04 0.78 6.05
CA PHE A 52 -0.88 0.13 4.74
C PHE A 52 0.21 0.81 3.94
N TYR A 53 1.12 0.03 3.37
CA TYR A 53 2.18 0.55 2.53
C TYR A 53 1.61 1.03 1.18
N GLU A 54 0.82 0.18 0.52
CA GLU A 54 0.25 0.48 -0.80
C GLU A 54 -0.89 1.50 -0.70
N ALA A 55 -0.82 2.54 -1.53
CA ALA A 55 -1.83 3.60 -1.53
C ALA A 55 -3.23 3.06 -1.87
N VAL A 56 -3.32 2.11 -2.81
CA VAL A 56 -4.61 1.50 -3.17
C VAL A 56 -5.22 0.69 -2.01
N HIS A 57 -4.40 0.09 -1.15
CA HIS A 57 -4.92 -0.65 0.00
C HIS A 57 -5.47 0.29 1.07
N ARG A 58 -4.90 1.50 1.21
CA ARG A 58 -5.45 2.57 2.06
C ARG A 58 -6.84 2.97 1.61
N GLU A 59 -7.00 3.24 0.31
CA GLU A 59 -8.28 3.63 -0.29
C GLU A 59 -9.34 2.53 -0.10
N ILE A 60 -8.97 1.26 -0.26
CA ILE A 60 -9.88 0.14 -0.02
C ILE A 60 -10.28 0.08 1.46
N TYR A 61 -9.31 0.16 2.39
CA TYR A 61 -9.59 0.07 3.82
C TYR A 61 -10.46 1.23 4.32
N GLU A 62 -10.25 2.45 3.80
CA GLU A 62 -11.08 3.62 4.10
C GLU A 62 -12.55 3.40 3.73
N VAL A 63 -12.83 2.75 2.59
CA VAL A 63 -14.21 2.48 2.13
C VAL A 63 -14.87 1.32 2.89
N LEU A 64 -14.10 0.42 3.51
CA LEU A 64 -14.62 -0.71 4.28
C LEU A 64 -15.18 -0.30 5.66
N GLY A 65 -14.83 0.90 6.15
CA GLY A 65 -15.22 1.45 7.46
C GLY A 65 -16.40 2.40 7.40
#